data_AF-A0A2N8U5N1-F1
#
_entry.id   AF-A0A2N8U5N1-F1
#
_cell.length_a   1.000
_cell.length_b   1.000
_cell.length_c   1.000
_cell.angle_alpha   90.00
_cell.angle_beta   90.00
_cell.angle_gamma   90.00
#
_symmetry.space_group_name_H-M   'P 1'
#
loop_
_entity.id
_entity.type
_entity.pdbx_description
1 polymer ?
#
loop_
_entity_poly.entity_id
_entity_poly.type
_entity_poly.pdbx_seq_one_letter_code
_entity_poly.pdbx_strand_id
1 'polypeptide(L)'
;MAYGHVPRPAGSDPSTLRPRLYTLPQRAQTSQRQGVVIVPFNAQGEDQADYAAAAGAGERKALRPPKALVEYLAQVFNDELERGVTYPQRGPMDLAEFEGYFLGYDLLVGFFVSADQRAALAGASVPDEGLQVDNVAQLPDLSQLDFEQQVAGFFYVKPNYPGRSSHLCNGGFVVPPAGRGLGLGGVLGRSFLHFAPQAGYKGSVFNLVYVNNEASVKIWQRLGFTIVGRLPMAGLLKTESGEDELTDAYIIFKDFTGTMQDDKSAVPKALPTKTDDGTKDAA
;
A
#
# COMPACT_ATOMS: atom_id res chain seq x y z
N MET A 1 9.36 1.42 15.58
CA MET A 1 9.28 2.79 15.01
C MET A 1 9.80 3.78 16.03
N ALA A 2 10.55 4.80 15.62
CA ALA A 2 11.15 5.79 16.54
C ALA A 2 10.14 6.52 17.45
N TYR A 3 8.85 6.49 17.10
CA TYR A 3 7.81 7.29 17.75
C TYR A 3 6.62 6.49 18.31
N GLY A 4 6.69 5.14 18.32
CA GLY A 4 5.56 4.30 18.77
C GLY A 4 4.30 4.47 17.89
N HIS A 5 3.12 4.42 18.52
CA HIS A 5 1.85 4.71 17.85
C HIS A 5 1.71 6.23 17.62
N VAL A 6 1.36 6.60 16.39
CA VAL A 6 1.18 7.99 15.95
C VAL A 6 -0.31 8.22 15.72
N PRO A 7 -0.94 9.18 16.41
CA PRO A 7 -2.33 9.50 16.15
C PRO A 7 -2.57 9.84 14.67
N ARG A 8 -3.69 9.35 14.14
CA ARG A 8 -4.14 9.67 12.79
C ARG A 8 -4.39 11.18 12.63
N PRO A 9 -4.34 11.72 11.40
CA PRO A 9 -4.78 13.09 11.14
C PRO A 9 -6.22 13.32 11.62
N ALA A 10 -6.53 14.56 12.00
CA ALA A 10 -7.89 14.94 12.35
C ALA A 10 -8.87 14.66 11.20
N GLY A 11 -10.01 14.05 11.50
CA GLY A 11 -11.02 13.64 10.52
C GLY A 11 -10.75 12.31 9.81
N SER A 12 -9.66 11.60 10.15
CA SER A 12 -9.43 10.23 9.70
C SER A 12 -10.42 9.28 10.38
N ASP A 13 -11.19 8.54 9.59
CA ASP A 13 -12.14 7.55 10.08
C ASP A 13 -12.10 6.29 9.18
N PRO A 14 -11.51 5.18 9.65
CA PRO A 14 -11.43 3.92 8.89
C PRO A 14 -12.80 3.38 8.46
N SER A 15 -13.86 3.67 9.21
CA SER A 15 -15.22 3.20 8.93
C SER A 15 -15.82 3.83 7.65
N THR A 16 -15.17 4.87 7.11
CA THR A 16 -15.59 5.54 5.87
C THR A 16 -15.00 4.91 4.61
N LEU A 17 -13.94 4.12 4.73
CA LEU A 17 -13.29 3.50 3.59
C LEU A 17 -14.19 2.39 3.02
N ARG A 18 -14.37 2.37 1.69
CA ARG A 18 -15.23 1.40 1.00
C ARG A 18 -14.44 0.56 0.00
N PRO A 19 -14.78 -0.73 -0.16
CA PRO A 19 -14.15 -1.57 -1.17
C PRO A 19 -14.31 -0.98 -2.57
N ARG A 20 -13.30 -1.19 -3.42
CA ARG A 20 -13.29 -0.66 -4.78
C ARG A 20 -12.82 -1.68 -5.79
N LEU A 21 -13.54 -1.78 -6.89
CA LEU A 21 -13.23 -2.65 -8.02
C LEU A 21 -12.34 -1.92 -9.03
N TYR A 22 -11.28 -2.57 -9.47
CA TYR A 22 -10.36 -2.10 -10.50
C TYR A 22 -10.25 -3.13 -11.61
N THR A 23 -10.05 -2.66 -12.84
CA THR A 23 -9.76 -3.51 -13.99
C THR A 23 -8.30 -3.93 -14.01
N LEU A 24 -8.07 -5.15 -14.49
CA LEU A 24 -6.74 -5.59 -14.92
C LEU A 24 -6.48 -5.15 -16.36
N PRO A 25 -5.21 -4.97 -16.77
CA PRO A 25 -4.87 -4.85 -18.18
C PRO A 25 -5.45 -5.99 -18.99
N GLN A 26 -5.96 -5.73 -20.19
CA GLN A 26 -6.65 -6.75 -21.02
C GLN A 26 -5.80 -8.02 -21.21
N ARG A 27 -4.48 -7.88 -21.38
CA ARG A 27 -3.53 -9.00 -21.49
C ARG A 27 -3.45 -9.92 -20.26
N ALA A 28 -3.91 -9.45 -19.10
CA ALA A 28 -3.89 -10.18 -17.83
C ALA A 28 -5.27 -10.73 -17.44
N GLN A 29 -6.32 -10.42 -18.22
CA GLN A 29 -7.68 -10.85 -17.93
C GLN A 29 -7.91 -12.31 -18.31
N THR A 30 -8.59 -13.05 -17.43
CA THR A 30 -9.09 -14.42 -17.67
C THR A 30 -10.48 -14.56 -17.04
N SER A 31 -11.18 -15.68 -17.28
CA SER A 31 -12.48 -15.95 -16.64
C SER A 31 -12.43 -15.92 -15.11
N GLN A 32 -11.29 -16.30 -14.52
CA GLN A 32 -11.05 -16.28 -13.07
C GLN A 32 -10.40 -14.98 -12.58
N ARG A 33 -9.95 -14.11 -13.49
CA ARG A 33 -9.26 -12.84 -13.17
C ARG A 33 -9.76 -11.75 -14.11
N GLN A 34 -10.98 -11.27 -13.87
CA GLN A 34 -11.55 -10.17 -14.66
C GLN A 34 -11.18 -8.80 -14.09
N GLY A 35 -10.87 -8.74 -12.79
CA GLY A 35 -10.49 -7.52 -12.09
C GLY A 35 -9.94 -7.81 -10.71
N VAL A 36 -9.74 -6.75 -9.93
CA VAL A 36 -9.31 -6.83 -8.52
C VAL A 36 -10.23 -5.96 -7.68
N VAL A 37 -10.83 -6.52 -6.64
CA VAL A 37 -11.50 -5.73 -5.60
C VAL A 37 -10.50 -5.44 -4.47
N ILE A 38 -10.25 -4.16 -4.20
CA ILE A 38 -9.42 -3.69 -3.08
C ILE A 38 -10.35 -3.50 -1.89
N VAL A 39 -10.08 -4.22 -0.81
CA VAL A 39 -10.87 -4.19 0.42
C VAL A 39 -10.03 -3.55 1.53
N PRO A 40 -10.51 -2.46 2.16
CA PRO A 40 -9.86 -1.87 3.32
C PRO A 40 -10.20 -2.65 4.59
N PHE A 41 -9.20 -2.82 5.45
CA PHE A 41 -9.27 -3.54 6.71
C PHE A 41 -8.69 -2.70 7.85
N ASN A 42 -9.22 -2.92 9.04
CA ASN A 42 -8.72 -2.33 10.28
C ASN A 42 -8.82 -3.34 11.43
N ALA A 43 -7.84 -3.33 12.35
CA ALA A 43 -7.80 -4.26 13.48
C ALA A 43 -9.03 -4.19 14.40
N GLN A 44 -9.65 -3.01 14.51
CA GLN A 44 -10.83 -2.75 15.33
C GLN A 44 -12.16 -2.90 14.54
N GLY A 45 -12.11 -3.46 13.34
CA GLY A 45 -13.30 -3.71 12.53
C GLY A 45 -14.16 -4.87 13.02
N GLU A 46 -15.32 -5.02 12.39
CA GLU A 46 -16.25 -6.14 12.59
C GLU A 46 -15.89 -7.30 11.64
N ASP A 47 -16.40 -8.52 11.88
CA ASP A 47 -16.31 -9.57 10.85
C ASP A 47 -17.17 -9.25 9.62
N GLN A 48 -17.02 -10.05 8.55
CA GLN A 48 -17.63 -9.76 7.26
C GLN A 48 -19.16 -9.77 7.29
N ALA A 49 -19.77 -10.65 8.10
CA ALA A 49 -21.23 -10.74 8.17
C ALA A 49 -21.80 -9.50 8.86
N ASP A 50 -21.22 -9.10 9.99
CA ASP A 50 -21.61 -7.91 10.74
C ASP A 50 -21.33 -6.62 9.97
N TYR A 51 -20.19 -6.55 9.25
CA TYR A 51 -19.88 -5.45 8.36
C TYR A 51 -20.92 -5.29 7.24
N ALA A 52 -21.36 -6.40 6.63
CA ALA A 52 -22.39 -6.36 5.59
C ALA A 52 -23.78 -5.99 6.15
N ALA A 53 -24.14 -6.51 7.33
CA ALA A 53 -25.39 -6.17 8.00
C ALA A 53 -25.44 -4.68 8.38
N ALA A 54 -24.36 -4.14 8.95
CA ALA A 54 -24.23 -2.73 9.28
C ALA A 54 -24.39 -1.84 8.03
N ALA A 55 -23.74 -2.20 6.92
CA ALA A 55 -23.87 -1.48 5.66
C ALA A 55 -25.31 -1.49 5.13
N GLY A 56 -26.02 -2.62 5.24
CA GLY A 56 -27.45 -2.74 4.89
C GLY A 56 -28.37 -1.86 5.75
N ALA A 57 -27.99 -1.61 7.00
CA ALA A 57 -28.67 -0.70 7.91
C ALA A 57 -28.27 0.79 7.73
N GLY A 58 -27.36 1.10 6.80
CA GLY A 58 -26.83 2.45 6.58
C GLY A 58 -25.77 2.89 7.60
N GLU A 59 -25.29 1.97 8.44
CA GLU A 59 -24.22 2.21 9.40
C GLU A 59 -22.84 2.13 8.74
N ARG A 60 -21.88 2.86 9.30
CA ARG A 60 -20.48 2.85 8.85
C ARG A 60 -19.63 2.10 9.86
N LYS A 61 -19.11 0.95 9.44
CA LYS A 61 -18.18 0.12 10.21
C LYS A 61 -16.95 -0.16 9.36
N ALA A 62 -15.83 -0.47 10.01
CA ALA A 62 -14.65 -1.00 9.34
C ALA A 62 -14.72 -2.54 9.31
N LEU A 63 -14.04 -3.15 8.34
CA LEU A 63 -13.95 -4.60 8.24
C LEU A 63 -12.65 -5.09 8.90
N ARG A 64 -12.73 -6.17 9.68
CA ARG A 64 -11.57 -6.87 10.24
C ARG A 64 -11.19 -8.04 9.32
N PRO A 65 -9.89 -8.24 9.04
CA PRO A 65 -9.48 -9.33 8.16
C PRO A 65 -9.67 -10.68 8.86
N PRO A 66 -10.04 -11.76 8.13
CA PRO A 66 -10.00 -13.11 8.67
C PRO A 66 -8.60 -13.45 9.18
N LYS A 67 -8.48 -14.17 10.29
CA LYS A 67 -7.17 -14.53 10.87
C LYS A 67 -6.28 -15.28 9.87
N ALA A 68 -6.85 -16.25 9.16
CA ALA A 68 -6.12 -17.04 8.15
C ALA A 68 -5.58 -16.17 7.00
N LEU A 69 -6.27 -15.08 6.65
CA LEU A 69 -5.76 -14.12 5.68
C LEU A 69 -4.50 -13.44 6.23
N VAL A 70 -4.54 -12.94 7.48
CA VAL A 70 -3.39 -12.27 8.10
C VAL A 70 -2.18 -13.20 8.19
N GLU A 71 -2.39 -14.45 8.58
CA GLU A 71 -1.35 -15.49 8.62
C GLU A 71 -0.71 -15.70 7.24
N TYR A 72 -1.52 -15.78 6.17
CA TYR A 72 -1.02 -15.88 4.80
C TYR A 72 -0.23 -14.63 4.37
N LEU A 73 -0.74 -13.42 4.64
CA LEU A 73 -0.05 -12.19 4.26
C LEU A 73 1.30 -12.04 4.99
N ALA A 74 1.37 -12.48 6.24
CA ALA A 74 2.61 -12.52 7.02
C ALA A 74 3.64 -13.46 6.39
N GLN A 75 3.21 -14.64 5.92
CA GLN A 75 4.07 -15.56 5.18
C GLN A 75 4.61 -14.92 3.89
N VAL A 76 3.73 -14.35 3.06
CA VAL A 76 4.13 -13.68 1.81
C VAL A 76 5.11 -12.54 2.08
N PHE A 77 4.91 -11.77 3.16
CA PHE A 77 5.84 -10.71 3.53
C PHE A 77 7.19 -11.25 3.99
N ASN A 78 7.21 -12.33 4.76
CA ASN A 78 8.45 -12.98 5.19
C ASN A 78 9.26 -13.52 4.00
N ASP A 79 8.60 -14.08 2.97
CA ASP A 79 9.27 -14.46 1.73
C ASP A 79 9.91 -13.23 1.05
N GLU A 80 9.25 -12.08 1.08
CA GLU A 80 9.80 -10.83 0.53
C GLU A 80 11.00 -10.31 1.34
N LEU A 81 10.96 -10.45 2.67
CA LEU A 81 12.09 -10.10 3.55
C LEU A 81 13.29 -11.04 3.35
N GLU A 82 13.05 -12.33 3.15
CA GLU A 82 14.10 -13.32 2.89
C GLU A 82 14.82 -13.04 1.55
N ARG A 83 14.04 -12.65 0.53
CA ARG A 83 14.59 -12.16 -0.75
C ARG A 83 15.50 -10.95 -0.55
N GLY A 84 15.17 -10.05 0.36
CA GLY A 84 16.09 -8.98 0.81
C GLY A 84 16.40 -7.92 -0.25
N VAL A 85 15.50 -7.69 -1.21
CA VAL A 85 15.74 -6.78 -2.36
C VAL A 85 14.82 -5.56 -2.41
N THR A 86 13.86 -5.42 -1.48
CA THR A 86 12.82 -4.37 -1.57
C THR A 86 12.52 -3.66 -0.26
N TYR A 87 12.56 -4.35 0.88
CA TYR A 87 12.30 -3.80 2.21
C TYR A 87 13.61 -3.71 3.02
N PRO A 88 13.76 -2.69 3.88
CA PRO A 88 14.94 -2.56 4.75
C PRO A 88 14.97 -3.55 5.92
N GLN A 89 13.82 -4.12 6.29
CA GLN A 89 13.74 -5.08 7.38
C GLN A 89 14.48 -6.37 7.02
N ARG A 90 15.15 -6.95 8.01
CA ARG A 90 15.57 -8.36 7.96
C ARG A 90 14.45 -9.21 8.53
N GLY A 91 14.15 -10.31 7.86
CA GLY A 91 13.15 -11.28 8.32
C GLY A 91 13.78 -12.46 9.08
N PRO A 92 12.94 -13.40 9.53
CA PRO A 92 11.47 -13.32 9.49
C PRO A 92 10.92 -12.40 10.58
N MET A 93 9.74 -11.86 10.33
CA MET A 93 8.88 -11.14 11.27
C MET A 93 7.84 -12.12 11.82
N ASP A 94 7.59 -12.09 13.13
CA ASP A 94 6.51 -12.91 13.70
C ASP A 94 5.12 -12.34 13.36
N LEU A 95 4.06 -13.08 13.67
CA LEU A 95 2.70 -12.66 13.32
C LEU A 95 2.28 -11.37 14.03
N ALA A 96 2.66 -11.19 15.30
CA ALA A 96 2.30 -10.00 16.08
C ALA A 96 3.03 -8.75 15.58
N GLU A 97 4.31 -8.90 15.20
CA GLU A 97 5.09 -7.86 14.55
C GLU A 97 4.48 -7.49 13.19
N PHE A 98 4.05 -8.48 12.39
CA PHE A 98 3.37 -8.25 11.11
C PHE A 98 2.06 -7.48 11.29
N GLU A 99 1.21 -7.91 12.25
CA GLU A 99 -0.03 -7.23 12.59
C GLU A 99 0.24 -5.78 13.02
N GLY A 100 1.22 -5.56 13.90
CA GLY A 100 1.63 -4.22 14.32
C GLY A 100 2.15 -3.35 13.17
N TYR A 101 2.76 -3.95 12.15
CA TYR A 101 3.38 -3.24 11.02
C TYR A 101 2.40 -2.95 9.87
N PHE A 102 1.63 -3.94 9.40
CA PHE A 102 0.69 -3.85 8.28
C PHE A 102 -0.74 -3.52 8.72
N LEU A 103 -1.20 -4.06 9.86
CA LEU A 103 -2.57 -3.89 10.36
C LEU A 103 -2.69 -2.85 11.49
N GLY A 104 -1.58 -2.20 11.87
CA GLY A 104 -1.57 -1.15 12.89
C GLY A 104 -2.38 0.11 12.53
N TYR A 105 -2.75 0.28 11.26
CA TYR A 105 -3.62 1.36 10.77
C TYR A 105 -4.63 0.83 9.75
N ASP A 106 -4.48 1.18 8.47
CA ASP A 106 -5.34 0.71 7.39
C ASP A 106 -4.54 -0.28 6.54
N LEU A 107 -4.99 -1.54 6.53
CA LEU A 107 -4.50 -2.57 5.63
C LEU A 107 -5.44 -2.64 4.43
N LEU A 108 -4.91 -2.65 3.22
CA LEU A 108 -5.69 -2.79 2.00
C LEU A 108 -5.22 -4.03 1.26
N VAL A 109 -6.17 -4.93 0.97
CA VAL A 109 -5.88 -6.19 0.29
C VAL A 109 -6.70 -6.26 -0.99
N GLY A 110 -6.05 -6.58 -2.09
CA GLY A 110 -6.68 -6.85 -3.36
C GLY A 110 -6.98 -8.33 -3.53
N PHE A 111 -8.20 -8.63 -3.96
CA PHE A 111 -8.62 -9.98 -4.31
C PHE A 111 -9.01 -10.03 -5.78
N PHE A 112 -8.54 -11.06 -6.50
CA PHE A 112 -9.02 -11.32 -7.85
C PHE A 112 -10.50 -11.65 -7.82
N VAL A 113 -11.22 -11.15 -8.83
CA VAL A 113 -12.63 -11.49 -9.05
C VAL A 113 -12.81 -12.16 -10.40
N SER A 114 -13.65 -13.19 -10.43
CA SER A 114 -14.08 -13.85 -11.67
C SER A 114 -14.96 -12.91 -12.52
N ALA A 115 -15.24 -13.32 -13.76
CA ALA A 115 -16.16 -12.57 -14.62
C ALA A 115 -17.56 -12.43 -13.99
N ASP A 116 -18.07 -13.49 -13.36
CA ASP A 116 -19.38 -13.50 -12.71
C ASP A 116 -19.40 -12.60 -11.46
N GLN A 117 -18.37 -12.69 -10.61
CA GLN A 117 -18.22 -11.82 -9.45
C GLN A 117 -18.10 -10.35 -9.86
N ARG A 118 -17.31 -10.07 -10.91
CA ARG A 118 -17.19 -8.73 -11.48
C ARG A 118 -18.54 -8.20 -11.97
N ALA A 119 -19.33 -9.04 -12.65
CA ALA A 119 -20.65 -8.65 -13.15
C ALA A 119 -21.63 -8.40 -12.00
N ALA A 120 -21.56 -9.18 -10.92
CA ALA A 120 -22.36 -8.96 -9.71
C ALA A 120 -22.00 -7.64 -9.02
N LEU A 121 -20.70 -7.36 -8.86
CA LEU A 121 -20.18 -6.14 -8.22
C LEU A 121 -20.38 -4.87 -9.06
N ALA A 122 -20.43 -5.00 -10.39
CA ALA A 122 -20.53 -3.87 -11.30
C ALA A 122 -21.24 -4.25 -12.61
N GLY A 123 -22.43 -3.70 -12.83
CA GLY A 123 -23.17 -3.85 -14.09
C GLY A 123 -22.67 -2.97 -15.24
N ALA A 124 -21.86 -1.94 -14.93
CA ALA A 124 -21.34 -0.97 -15.91
C ALA A 124 -19.84 -1.14 -16.17
N SER A 125 -19.24 -0.32 -17.04
CA SER A 125 -17.79 -0.24 -17.19
C SER A 125 -17.13 0.22 -15.88
N VAL A 126 -15.93 -0.29 -15.60
CA VAL A 126 -15.14 0.11 -14.42
C VAL A 126 -14.08 1.08 -14.90
N PRO A 127 -14.05 2.33 -14.40
CA PRO A 127 -13.08 3.33 -14.82
C PRO A 127 -11.69 3.02 -14.23
N ASP A 128 -10.66 3.68 -14.76
CA ASP A 128 -9.27 3.40 -14.37
C ASP A 128 -8.98 3.74 -12.90
N GLU A 129 -9.62 4.80 -12.37
CA GLU A 129 -9.62 5.18 -10.95
C GLU A 129 -10.39 4.22 -10.03
N GLY A 130 -11.02 3.21 -10.61
CA GLY A 130 -11.80 2.19 -9.94
C GLY A 130 -13.25 2.62 -9.66
N LEU A 131 -14.07 1.64 -9.32
CA LEU A 131 -15.48 1.80 -9.01
C LEU A 131 -15.73 1.42 -7.55
N GLN A 132 -16.47 2.23 -6.80
CA GLN A 132 -16.89 1.86 -5.45
C GLN A 132 -17.84 0.66 -5.49
N VAL A 133 -17.64 -0.29 -4.57
CA VAL A 133 -18.57 -1.40 -4.33
C VAL A 133 -19.56 -0.95 -3.26
N ASP A 134 -20.78 -0.62 -3.67
CA ASP A 134 -21.81 -0.14 -2.75
C ASP A 134 -22.46 -1.28 -1.97
N ASN A 135 -22.78 -2.39 -2.66
CA ASN A 135 -23.34 -3.57 -2.01
C ASN A 135 -22.23 -4.51 -1.54
N VAL A 136 -21.70 -4.24 -0.35
CA VAL A 136 -20.61 -5.03 0.24
C VAL A 136 -21.00 -6.49 0.55
N ALA A 137 -22.29 -6.82 0.57
CA ALA A 137 -22.75 -8.20 0.69
C ALA A 137 -22.47 -9.05 -0.57
N GLN A 138 -22.11 -8.42 -1.70
CA GLN A 138 -21.68 -9.10 -2.92
C GLN A 138 -20.17 -9.40 -2.96
N LEU A 139 -19.40 -8.97 -1.95
CA LEU A 139 -18.02 -9.39 -1.82
C LEU A 139 -17.95 -10.92 -1.69
N PRO A 140 -16.90 -11.57 -2.22
CA PRO A 140 -16.70 -12.97 -1.95
C PRO A 140 -16.55 -13.22 -0.44
N ASP A 141 -16.95 -14.39 0.03
CA ASP A 141 -16.68 -14.81 1.41
C ASP A 141 -15.16 -14.93 1.60
N LEU A 142 -14.59 -13.94 2.30
CA LEU A 142 -13.15 -13.80 2.47
C LEU A 142 -12.58 -14.92 3.34
N SER A 143 -13.40 -15.60 4.13
CA SER A 143 -12.97 -16.74 4.95
C SER A 143 -12.79 -18.03 4.16
N GLN A 144 -13.35 -18.11 2.95
CA GLN A 144 -13.39 -19.31 2.11
C GLN A 144 -12.48 -19.20 0.87
N LEU A 145 -11.72 -18.11 0.74
CA LEU A 145 -10.84 -17.90 -0.39
C LEU A 145 -9.60 -18.79 -0.33
N ASP A 146 -9.17 -19.26 -1.50
CA ASP A 146 -7.81 -19.75 -1.69
C ASP A 146 -6.87 -18.54 -1.81
N PHE A 147 -6.25 -18.15 -0.70
CA PHE A 147 -5.43 -16.94 -0.65
C PHE A 147 -4.22 -16.98 -1.58
N GLU A 148 -3.64 -18.15 -1.84
CA GLU A 148 -2.50 -18.29 -2.75
C GLU A 148 -2.85 -17.89 -4.19
N GLN A 149 -4.07 -18.19 -4.61
CA GLN A 149 -4.54 -17.92 -5.96
C GLN A 149 -5.32 -16.61 -6.08
N GLN A 150 -5.97 -16.18 -5.00
CA GLN A 150 -6.95 -15.09 -5.04
C GLN A 150 -6.44 -13.77 -4.45
N VAL A 151 -5.36 -13.76 -3.64
CA VAL A 151 -4.75 -12.50 -3.21
C VAL A 151 -3.91 -11.90 -4.34
N ALA A 152 -4.34 -10.73 -4.82
CA ALA A 152 -3.66 -9.99 -5.87
C ALA A 152 -2.50 -9.12 -5.34
N GLY A 153 -2.54 -8.75 -4.05
CA GLY A 153 -1.53 -7.95 -3.40
C GLY A 153 -2.11 -7.12 -2.27
N PHE A 154 -1.25 -6.48 -1.49
CA PHE A 154 -1.66 -5.73 -0.32
C PHE A 154 -0.72 -4.57 -0.05
N PHE A 155 -1.22 -3.59 0.69
CA PHE A 155 -0.43 -2.47 1.18
C PHE A 155 -1.05 -1.90 2.45
N TYR A 156 -0.23 -1.18 3.22
CA TYR A 156 -0.73 -0.39 4.34
C TYR A 156 -0.78 1.10 4.00
N VAL A 157 -1.59 1.86 4.74
CA VAL A 157 -1.51 3.31 4.82
C VAL A 157 -1.37 3.72 6.29
N LYS A 158 -0.31 4.46 6.62
CA LYS A 158 -0.07 4.92 7.99
C LYS A 158 0.63 6.28 8.05
N PRO A 159 0.61 7.01 9.18
CA PRO A 159 1.38 8.24 9.32
C PRO A 159 2.88 7.95 9.14
N ASN A 160 3.57 8.79 8.36
CA ASN A 160 5.02 8.67 8.16
C ASN A 160 5.82 9.33 9.28
N TYR A 161 5.26 10.38 9.89
CA TYR A 161 5.91 11.20 10.91
C TYR A 161 4.92 11.55 12.04
N PRO A 162 5.40 11.85 13.26
CA PRO A 162 4.53 12.24 14.37
C PRO A 162 4.05 13.69 14.28
N GLY A 163 3.02 14.00 15.07
CA GLY A 163 2.62 15.38 15.42
C GLY A 163 2.34 16.26 14.21
N ARG A 164 3.09 17.37 14.08
CA ARG A 164 2.87 18.40 13.03
C ARG A 164 3.00 17.86 11.60
N SER A 165 3.60 16.69 11.44
CA SER A 165 3.84 16.05 10.14
C SER A 165 3.01 14.79 9.91
N SER A 166 2.05 14.46 10.80
CA SER A 166 1.23 13.24 10.69
C SER A 166 0.27 13.24 9.50
N HIS A 167 0.03 14.40 8.90
CA HIS A 167 -0.75 14.55 7.66
C HIS A 167 -0.06 13.93 6.43
N LEU A 168 1.22 13.56 6.53
CA LEU A 168 1.95 12.82 5.50
C LEU A 168 1.90 11.32 5.81
N CYS A 169 1.34 10.52 4.90
CA CYS A 169 1.33 9.07 5.03
C CYS A 169 2.52 8.39 4.34
N ASN A 170 2.77 7.16 4.75
CA ASN A 170 3.59 6.18 4.08
C ASN A 170 2.70 5.02 3.58
N GLY A 171 3.20 4.27 2.61
CA GLY A 171 2.65 2.97 2.21
C GLY A 171 3.76 2.01 1.80
N GLY A 172 3.61 0.75 2.18
CA GLY A 172 4.44 -0.36 1.72
C GLY A 172 3.57 -1.35 0.96
N PHE A 173 4.01 -1.76 -0.23
CA PHE A 173 3.25 -2.57 -1.18
C PHE A 173 3.90 -3.94 -1.35
N VAL A 174 3.07 -4.98 -1.45
CA VAL A 174 3.51 -6.35 -1.67
C VAL A 174 2.60 -6.99 -2.72
N VAL A 175 3.21 -7.65 -3.70
CA VAL A 175 2.51 -8.45 -4.71
C VAL A 175 3.02 -9.89 -4.58
N PRO A 176 2.15 -10.86 -4.24
CA PRO A 176 2.53 -12.27 -4.17
C PRO A 176 3.15 -12.77 -5.48
N PRO A 177 4.01 -13.80 -5.45
CA PRO A 177 4.64 -14.35 -6.65
C PRO A 177 3.66 -14.68 -7.78
N ALA A 178 2.49 -15.25 -7.46
CA ALA A 178 1.43 -15.58 -8.42
C ALA A 178 0.85 -14.36 -9.17
N GLY A 179 1.00 -13.16 -8.61
CA GLY A 179 0.49 -11.90 -9.18
C GLY A 179 1.49 -11.14 -10.06
N ARG A 180 2.75 -11.60 -10.18
CA ARG A 180 3.79 -10.88 -10.92
C ARG A 180 3.48 -10.79 -12.42
N GLY A 181 3.87 -9.69 -13.04
CA GLY A 181 3.67 -9.45 -14.48
C GLY A 181 2.23 -9.09 -14.91
N LEU A 182 1.25 -9.18 -14.01
CA LEU A 182 -0.17 -8.91 -14.28
C LEU A 182 -0.56 -7.42 -14.17
N GLY A 183 0.38 -6.53 -13.84
CA GLY A 183 0.13 -5.09 -13.70
C GLY A 183 -0.45 -4.66 -12.34
N LEU A 184 -0.40 -5.55 -11.34
CA LEU A 184 -1.01 -5.34 -10.01
C LEU A 184 -0.41 -4.17 -9.25
N GLY A 185 0.91 -3.93 -9.33
CA GLY A 185 1.52 -2.76 -8.70
C GLY A 185 0.89 -1.43 -9.15
N GLY A 186 0.46 -1.34 -10.42
CA GLY A 186 -0.27 -0.17 -10.92
C GLY A 186 -1.69 -0.07 -10.35
N VAL A 187 -2.38 -1.21 -10.15
CA VAL A 187 -3.70 -1.26 -9.51
C VAL A 187 -3.59 -0.83 -8.04
N LEU A 188 -2.65 -1.39 -7.28
CA LEU A 188 -2.41 -1.02 -5.89
C LEU A 188 -2.01 0.46 -5.74
N GLY A 189 -1.20 0.98 -6.67
CA GLY A 189 -0.84 2.40 -6.66
C GLY A 189 -2.02 3.34 -6.96
N ARG A 190 -2.89 2.99 -7.93
CA ARG A 190 -4.11 3.76 -8.19
C ARG A 190 -5.09 3.70 -7.02
N SER A 191 -5.20 2.55 -6.35
CA SER A 191 -6.05 2.45 -5.16
C SER A 191 -5.47 3.22 -3.99
N PHE A 192 -4.15 3.23 -3.79
CA PHE A 192 -3.51 4.09 -2.79
C PHE A 192 -3.83 5.58 -2.98
N LEU A 193 -3.80 6.08 -4.22
CA LEU A 193 -4.20 7.45 -4.54
C LEU A 193 -5.67 7.77 -4.22
N HIS A 194 -6.54 6.76 -4.15
CA HIS A 194 -7.91 6.93 -3.67
C HIS A 194 -7.99 6.87 -2.14
N PHE A 195 -7.43 5.82 -1.53
CA PHE A 195 -7.64 5.53 -0.12
C PHE A 195 -6.86 6.46 0.82
N ALA A 196 -5.64 6.86 0.48
CA ALA A 196 -4.84 7.70 1.36
C ALA A 196 -5.46 9.10 1.60
N PRO A 197 -5.96 9.83 0.58
CA PRO A 197 -6.70 11.08 0.82
C PRO A 197 -7.99 10.87 1.60
N GLN A 198 -8.74 9.78 1.33
CA GLN A 198 -9.97 9.45 2.05
C GLN A 198 -9.72 9.13 3.53
N ALA A 199 -8.56 8.55 3.84
CA ALA A 199 -8.11 8.35 5.22
C ALA A 199 -7.63 9.64 5.92
N GLY A 200 -7.76 10.81 5.27
CA GLY A 200 -7.49 12.13 5.87
C GLY A 200 -6.09 12.69 5.64
N TYR A 201 -5.22 11.98 4.91
CA TYR A 201 -3.86 12.44 4.62
C TYR A 201 -3.85 13.53 3.53
N LYS A 202 -2.84 14.41 3.60
CA LYS A 202 -2.65 15.54 2.66
C LYS A 202 -1.52 15.31 1.66
N GLY A 203 -0.66 14.34 1.93
CA GLY A 203 0.35 13.89 0.99
C GLY A 203 0.94 12.56 1.43
N SER A 204 1.81 12.01 0.60
CA SER A 204 2.54 10.78 0.90
C SER A 204 4.04 10.93 0.68
N VAL A 205 4.83 10.27 1.52
CA VAL A 205 6.27 10.12 1.38
C VAL A 205 6.62 8.62 1.47
N PHE A 206 7.26 8.10 0.42
CA PHE A 206 7.95 6.81 0.46
C PHE A 206 9.43 7.06 0.72
N ASN A 207 9.91 6.64 1.89
CA ASN A 207 11.25 7.01 2.37
C ASN A 207 12.38 6.24 1.66
N LEU A 208 12.17 4.97 1.34
CA LEU A 208 13.20 4.04 0.87
C LEU A 208 12.70 3.24 -0.34
N VAL A 209 12.62 3.89 -1.50
CA VAL A 209 12.38 3.20 -2.77
C VAL A 209 13.73 2.93 -3.42
N TYR A 210 14.27 1.73 -3.23
CA TYR A 210 15.59 1.36 -3.74
C TYR A 210 15.70 1.51 -5.26
N VAL A 211 16.83 2.01 -5.73
CA VAL A 211 17.03 2.39 -7.15
C VAL A 211 16.98 1.19 -8.10
N ASN A 212 17.32 -0.01 -7.61
CA ASN A 212 17.26 -1.26 -8.35
C ASN A 212 15.83 -1.81 -8.51
N ASN A 213 14.85 -1.30 -7.75
CA ASN A 213 13.44 -1.62 -7.94
C ASN A 213 12.82 -0.71 -9.03
N GLU A 214 13.33 -0.84 -10.25
CA GLU A 214 12.90 -0.01 -11.38
C GLU A 214 11.40 -0.08 -11.66
N ALA A 215 10.80 -1.26 -11.44
CA ALA A 215 9.37 -1.46 -11.64
C ALA A 215 8.54 -0.56 -10.71
N SER A 216 8.92 -0.48 -9.42
CA SER A 216 8.30 0.40 -8.44
C SER A 216 8.47 1.88 -8.82
N VAL A 217 9.69 2.30 -9.16
CA VAL A 217 9.97 3.70 -9.57
C VAL A 217 9.12 4.11 -10.77
N LYS A 218 9.04 3.27 -11.82
CA LYS A 218 8.23 3.54 -13.03
C LYS A 218 6.73 3.63 -12.71
N ILE A 219 6.22 2.84 -11.76
CA ILE A 219 4.83 2.93 -11.31
C ILE A 219 4.58 4.29 -10.66
N TRP A 220 5.41 4.70 -9.71
CA TRP A 220 5.21 5.94 -8.97
C TRP A 220 5.29 7.17 -9.88
N GLN A 221 6.27 7.23 -10.78
CA GLN A 221 6.38 8.33 -11.75
C GLN A 221 5.14 8.41 -12.66
N ARG A 222 4.62 7.26 -13.13
CA ARG A 222 3.39 7.23 -13.96
C ARG A 222 2.16 7.70 -13.19
N LEU A 223 2.13 7.48 -11.88
CA LEU A 223 1.06 7.94 -10.99
C LEU A 223 1.26 9.39 -10.51
N GLY A 224 2.23 10.10 -11.09
CA GLY A 224 2.52 11.50 -10.80
C GLY A 224 3.08 11.72 -9.40
N PHE A 225 3.82 10.74 -8.86
CA PHE A 225 4.70 10.97 -7.73
C PHE A 225 6.04 11.55 -8.23
N THR A 226 6.69 12.32 -7.38
CA THR A 226 7.93 13.03 -7.68
C THR A 226 9.06 12.49 -6.81
N ILE A 227 10.21 12.18 -7.41
CA ILE A 227 11.44 11.90 -6.65
C ILE A 227 11.94 13.23 -6.08
N VAL A 228 11.96 13.36 -4.76
CA VAL A 228 12.37 14.59 -4.05
C VAL A 228 13.76 14.48 -3.42
N GLY A 229 14.33 13.28 -3.38
CA GLY A 229 15.68 13.05 -2.87
C GLY A 229 16.21 11.67 -3.26
N ARG A 230 17.53 11.51 -3.10
CA ARG A 230 18.24 10.24 -3.24
C ARG A 230 19.20 10.10 -2.05
N LEU A 231 19.08 9.01 -1.32
CA LEU A 231 19.96 8.63 -0.22
C LEU A 231 20.98 7.63 -0.74
N PRO A 232 22.27 7.99 -0.83
CA PRO A 232 23.31 7.06 -1.27
C PRO A 232 23.54 5.96 -0.23
N MET A 233 23.82 4.73 -0.69
CA MET A 233 24.12 3.58 0.18
C MET A 233 23.06 3.33 1.26
N ALA A 234 21.79 3.54 0.93
CA ALA A 234 20.68 3.56 1.88
C ALA A 234 20.37 2.20 2.51
N GLY A 235 20.62 1.10 1.78
CA GLY A 235 20.38 -0.25 2.26
C GLY A 235 21.41 -1.24 1.75
N LEU A 236 21.70 -2.25 2.56
CA LEU A 236 22.48 -3.42 2.17
C LEU A 236 21.51 -4.49 1.68
N LEU A 237 21.39 -4.64 0.36
CA LEU A 237 20.41 -5.52 -0.29
C LEU A 237 21.06 -6.74 -0.91
N LYS A 238 20.30 -7.82 -1.06
CA LYS A 238 20.76 -8.96 -1.84
C LYS A 238 20.72 -8.66 -3.34
N THR A 239 21.73 -9.14 -4.06
CA THR A 239 21.79 -9.12 -5.52
C THR A 239 21.22 -10.42 -6.10
N GLU A 240 21.11 -10.52 -7.43
CA GLU A 240 20.71 -11.78 -8.10
C GLU A 240 21.69 -12.94 -7.84
N SER A 241 22.98 -12.64 -7.57
CA SER A 241 23.97 -13.65 -7.19
C SER A 241 23.89 -14.06 -5.71
N GLY A 242 23.01 -13.42 -4.92
CA GLY A 242 22.84 -13.68 -3.50
C GLY A 242 23.86 -12.97 -2.59
N GLU A 243 24.71 -12.13 -3.16
CA GLU A 243 25.65 -11.28 -2.40
C GLU A 243 24.97 -10.01 -1.90
N ASP A 244 25.55 -9.39 -0.87
CA ASP A 244 25.05 -8.13 -0.31
C ASP A 244 25.71 -6.92 -1.01
N GLU A 245 24.91 -5.95 -1.45
CA GLU A 245 25.35 -4.71 -2.12
C GLU A 245 24.72 -3.47 -1.48
N LEU A 246 25.56 -2.45 -1.25
CA LEU A 246 25.08 -1.12 -0.81
C LEU A 246 24.33 -0.45 -1.97
N THR A 247 23.02 -0.30 -1.79
CA THR A 247 22.11 0.21 -2.80
C THR A 247 21.50 1.54 -2.36
N ASP A 248 21.47 2.50 -3.28
CA ASP A 248 20.82 3.79 -3.08
C ASP A 248 19.30 3.66 -2.97
N ALA A 249 18.65 4.64 -2.35
CA ALA A 249 17.19 4.74 -2.32
C ALA A 249 16.69 6.14 -2.69
N TYR A 250 15.58 6.20 -3.42
CA TYR A 250 14.83 7.42 -3.65
C TYR A 250 13.86 7.71 -2.51
N ILE A 251 13.73 9.00 -2.19
CA ILE A 251 12.60 9.55 -1.42
C ILE A 251 11.60 10.05 -2.44
N ILE A 252 10.38 9.52 -2.40
CA ILE A 252 9.32 9.80 -3.38
C ILE A 252 8.13 10.45 -2.69
N PHE A 253 7.63 11.55 -3.24
CA PHE A 253 6.55 12.36 -2.68
C PHE A 253 5.35 12.46 -3.60
N LYS A 254 4.15 12.56 -3.01
CA LYS A 254 2.90 12.92 -3.70
C LYS A 254 2.10 13.91 -2.88
N ASP A 255 1.68 14.99 -3.52
CA ASP A 255 0.66 15.90 -2.99
C ASP A 255 -0.74 15.37 -3.30
N PHE A 256 -1.61 15.33 -2.28
CA PHE A 256 -3.03 14.98 -2.43
C PHE A 256 -3.95 16.18 -2.43
N THR A 257 -3.44 17.38 -2.11
CA THR A 257 -4.23 18.61 -2.05
C THR A 257 -4.39 19.29 -3.41
N GLY A 258 -3.51 18.96 -4.37
CA GLY A 258 -3.47 19.63 -5.67
C GLY A 258 -2.97 21.08 -5.60
N THR A 259 -2.31 21.46 -4.51
CA THR A 259 -1.83 22.83 -4.27
C THR A 259 -0.37 23.02 -4.65
N MET A 260 0.40 21.94 -4.77
CA MET A 260 1.75 21.98 -5.33
C MET A 260 1.68 22.22 -6.83
N GLN A 261 2.26 23.32 -7.32
CA GLN A 261 2.40 23.57 -8.76
C GLN A 261 3.25 22.46 -9.40
N ASP A 262 2.74 21.89 -10.50
CA ASP A 262 3.38 20.88 -11.35
C ASP A 262 4.64 21.42 -12.03
N ASP A 263 5.69 21.76 -11.29
CA ASP A 263 7.03 21.81 -11.86
C ASP A 263 7.57 20.38 -11.84
N LYS A 264 7.40 19.70 -12.98
CA LYS A 264 7.96 18.38 -13.32
C LYS A 264 9.50 18.27 -13.15
N SER A 265 10.14 19.31 -12.64
CA SER A 265 11.55 19.39 -12.30
C SER A 265 11.75 19.71 -10.82
N ALA A 266 11.33 18.84 -9.91
CA ALA A 266 12.03 18.74 -8.64
C ALA A 266 13.39 18.07 -8.90
N VAL A 267 14.28 18.73 -9.63
CA VAL A 267 15.70 18.35 -9.64
C VAL A 267 16.21 18.80 -8.28
N PRO A 268 16.52 17.87 -7.35
CA PRO A 268 17.12 18.28 -6.09
C PRO A 268 18.47 18.89 -6.46
N LYS A 269 18.63 20.21 -6.26
CA LYS A 269 19.93 20.84 -6.36
C LYS A 269 20.77 20.23 -5.24
N ALA A 270 21.84 19.51 -5.59
CA ALA A 270 22.72 18.90 -4.61
C ALA A 270 23.12 19.98 -3.57
N LEU A 271 22.81 19.73 -2.30
CA LEU A 271 23.32 20.58 -1.24
C LEU A 271 24.85 20.44 -1.25
N PRO A 272 25.61 21.54 -1.26
CA PRO A 272 27.05 21.46 -1.13
C PRO A 272 27.35 20.73 0.18
N THR A 273 28.02 19.58 0.08
CA THR A 273 28.52 18.84 1.21
C THR A 273 29.51 19.72 1.98
N LYS A 274 29.06 20.26 3.12
CA LYS A 274 29.99 20.80 4.12
C LYS A 274 30.50 19.65 4.95
N THR A 275 31.81 19.44 4.93
CA THR A 275 32.54 18.38 5.66
C THR A 275 32.68 18.68 7.16
N ASP A 276 31.75 19.43 7.76
CA ASP A 276 31.74 19.72 9.19
C ASP A 276 30.52 19.00 9.79
N ASP A 277 30.75 18.12 10.76
CA ASP A 277 29.76 17.20 11.35
C ASP A 277 28.75 17.91 12.27
N GLY A 278 28.78 19.23 12.32
CA GLY A 278 27.87 20.06 13.10
C GLY A 278 28.08 19.96 14.61
N THR A 279 29.22 19.47 15.08
CA THR A 279 29.50 19.33 16.53
C THR A 279 30.35 20.46 17.14
N LYS A 280 30.85 21.41 16.34
CA LYS A 280 31.50 22.60 16.89
C LYS A 280 30.43 23.52 17.49
N ASP A 281 30.48 23.64 18.81
CA ASP A 281 29.72 24.57 19.67
C ASP A 281 28.50 24.00 20.42
N ALA A 282 28.40 22.68 20.57
CA ALA A 282 27.60 22.10 21.65
C ALA A 282 28.43 22.04 22.95
N ALA A 283 28.46 23.16 23.68
CA ALA A 283 28.88 23.26 25.08
C ALA A 283 27.72 23.80 25.94
#